data_AF-A0A6S6SQ35-F1
#
_entry.id   AF-A0A6S6SQ35-F1
#
_cell.length_a   1.000
_cell.length_b   1.000
_cell.length_c   1.000
_cell.angle_alpha   90.00
_cell.angle_beta   90.00
_cell.angle_gamma   90.00
#
_symmetry.space_group_name_H-M   'P 1'
#
loop_
_entity.id
_entity.type
_entity.pdbx_description
1 polymer ?
#
loop_
_entity_poly.entity_id
_entity_poly.type
_entity_poly.pdbx_seq_one_letter_code
_entity_poly.pdbx_strand_id
1 'polypeptide(L)'
;GIPLDATTLRNKRKPVIKLLRMLGLGLIVIDHKAGSVDVLLDPGEYKPRIVKRSQQRLLKEFSERVGDPNAGGQAMRKGLMTAYRQKALNISEYLLNQGASKPKDIAKAIDEVKARDILSRNVYGWFERVSRGIYELSPKGKEEVPPWLARRQKSE
;
A
#
# COMPACT_ATOMS: atom_id res chain seq x y z
N GLY A 1 -28.90 6.88 -28.51
CA GLY A 1 -27.74 6.06 -28.93
C GLY A 1 -26.65 6.97 -29.46
N ILE A 2 -25.40 6.52 -29.42
CA ILE A 2 -24.26 7.25 -30.02
C ILE A 2 -23.77 6.54 -31.28
N PRO A 3 -23.14 7.24 -32.24
CA PRO A 3 -22.50 6.60 -33.38
C PRO A 3 -21.40 5.61 -32.95
N LEU A 4 -21.28 4.47 -33.65
CA LEU A 4 -20.24 3.46 -33.41
C LEU A 4 -18.82 4.02 -33.53
N ASP A 5 -18.64 5.02 -34.38
CA ASP A 5 -17.36 5.64 -34.65
C ASP A 5 -16.99 6.79 -33.71
N ALA A 6 -17.84 7.10 -32.71
CA ALA A 6 -17.59 8.16 -31.74
C ALA A 6 -16.18 8.09 -31.14
N THR A 7 -15.40 9.16 -31.32
CA THR A 7 -13.98 9.24 -30.96
C THR A 7 -13.71 8.90 -29.49
N THR A 8 -14.61 9.32 -28.60
CA THR A 8 -14.53 9.06 -27.16
C THR A 8 -14.70 7.57 -26.83
N LEU A 9 -15.66 6.89 -27.48
CA LEU A 9 -15.87 5.45 -27.30
C LEU A 9 -14.72 4.64 -27.89
N ARG A 10 -14.18 5.05 -29.05
CA ARG A 10 -13.04 4.38 -29.70
C ARG A 10 -11.78 4.41 -28.83
N ASN A 11 -11.44 5.58 -28.28
CA ASN A 11 -10.19 5.77 -27.53
C ASN A 11 -10.30 5.43 -26.05
N LYS A 12 -11.50 5.54 -25.45
CA LYS A 12 -11.73 5.41 -24.01
C LYS A 12 -12.86 4.43 -23.68
N ARG A 13 -13.04 3.38 -24.48
CA ARG A 13 -14.14 2.40 -24.31
C ARG A 13 -14.28 1.87 -22.89
N LYS A 14 -13.21 1.35 -22.30
CA LYS A 14 -13.23 0.76 -20.94
C LYS A 14 -13.58 1.80 -19.85
N PRO A 15 -12.92 2.97 -19.77
CA PRO A 15 -13.30 4.03 -18.84
C PRO A 15 -14.74 4.51 -18.99
N VAL A 16 -15.20 4.75 -20.22
CA VAL A 16 -16.56 5.25 -20.51
C VAL A 16 -17.62 4.22 -20.08
N ILE A 17 -17.46 2.95 -20.47
CA ILE A 17 -18.39 1.88 -20.05
C ILE A 17 -18.40 1.75 -18.53
N LYS A 18 -17.23 1.81 -17.87
CA LYS A 18 -17.16 1.75 -16.41
C LYS A 18 -17.91 2.92 -15.77
N LEU A 19 -17.73 4.14 -16.28
CA LEU A 19 -18.39 5.33 -15.77
C LEU A 19 -19.90 5.23 -15.93
N LEU A 20 -20.39 4.91 -17.13
CA LEU A 20 -21.83 4.76 -17.38
C LEU A 20 -22.43 3.68 -16.49
N ARG A 21 -21.71 2.57 -16.27
CA ARG A 21 -22.12 1.53 -15.33
C ARG A 21 -22.16 2.02 -13.89
N MET A 22 -21.21 2.86 -13.46
CA MET A 22 -21.22 3.48 -12.12
C MET A 22 -22.38 4.45 -11.93
N LEU A 23 -22.83 5.11 -13.00
CA LEU A 23 -23.96 6.03 -13.00
C LEU A 23 -25.31 5.33 -13.20
N GLY A 24 -25.31 4.02 -13.48
CA GLY A 24 -26.50 3.25 -13.82
C GLY A 24 -27.16 3.61 -15.14
N LEU A 25 -26.38 4.16 -16.07
CA LEU A 25 -26.83 4.55 -17.41
C LEU A 25 -26.60 3.42 -18.43
N GLY A 26 -27.55 3.24 -19.33
CA GLY A 26 -27.37 2.36 -20.50
C GLY A 26 -26.56 3.04 -21.60
N LEU A 27 -25.99 2.23 -22.50
CA LEU A 27 -25.26 2.68 -23.68
C LEU A 27 -25.71 1.88 -24.91
N ILE A 28 -26.34 2.59 -25.84
CA ILE A 28 -26.71 2.05 -27.16
C ILE A 28 -25.82 2.70 -28.21
N VAL A 29 -25.29 1.89 -29.10
CA VAL A 29 -24.40 2.28 -30.18
C VAL A 29 -25.06 1.97 -31.53
N ILE A 30 -24.95 2.89 -32.47
CA ILE A 30 -25.61 2.80 -33.78
C ILE A 30 -24.54 2.82 -34.86
N ASP A 31 -24.51 1.81 -35.73
CA ASP A 31 -23.68 1.80 -36.93
C ASP A 31 -24.51 2.27 -38.12
N HIS A 32 -24.30 3.51 -38.53
CA HIS A 32 -24.99 4.10 -39.68
C HIS A 32 -24.54 3.50 -41.03
N LYS A 33 -23.38 2.84 -41.11
CA LYS A 33 -22.89 2.23 -42.35
C LYS A 33 -23.47 0.84 -42.55
N ALA A 34 -23.52 0.05 -41.49
CA ALA A 34 -24.09 -1.30 -41.51
C ALA A 34 -25.61 -1.32 -41.26
N GLY A 35 -26.19 -0.21 -40.78
CA GLY A 35 -27.60 -0.12 -40.43
C GLY A 35 -27.97 -0.91 -39.16
N SER A 36 -27.01 -1.18 -38.28
CA SER A 36 -27.19 -2.00 -37.08
C SER A 36 -27.18 -1.18 -35.79
N VAL A 37 -27.74 -1.76 -34.73
CA VAL A 37 -27.80 -1.17 -33.38
C VAL A 37 -27.32 -2.20 -32.36
N ASP A 38 -26.35 -1.82 -31.54
CA ASP A 38 -25.76 -2.66 -30.50
C ASP A 38 -25.96 -2.03 -29.11
N VAL A 39 -26.45 -2.83 -28.15
CA VAL A 39 -26.52 -2.42 -26.74
C VAL A 39 -25.24 -2.83 -26.04
N LEU A 40 -24.41 -1.87 -25.63
CA LEU A 40 -23.16 -2.12 -24.93
C LEU A 40 -23.30 -2.20 -23.42
N LEU A 41 -24.35 -1.60 -22.86
CA LEU A 41 -24.61 -1.57 -21.43
C LEU A 41 -26.10 -1.31 -21.19
N ASP A 42 -26.71 -2.10 -20.31
CA ASP A 42 -28.06 -1.83 -19.80
C ASP A 42 -28.00 -0.93 -18.56
N PRO A 43 -29.01 -0.05 -18.37
CA PRO A 43 -29.11 0.73 -17.15
C PRO A 43 -29.36 -0.19 -15.95
N GLY A 44 -28.70 0.09 -14.83
CA GLY A 44 -28.83 -0.74 -13.63
C GLY A 44 -27.93 -0.30 -12.49
N GLU A 45 -28.21 -0.79 -11.28
CA GLU A 45 -27.47 -0.43 -10.08
C GLU A 45 -26.00 -0.88 -10.15
N TYR A 46 -25.07 0.03 -9.83
CA TYR A 46 -23.66 -0.30 -9.77
C TYR A 46 -23.31 -1.03 -8.47
N LYS A 47 -22.87 -2.30 -8.59
CA LYS A 47 -22.32 -3.06 -7.47
C LYS A 47 -20.79 -3.14 -7.57
N PRO A 48 -20.04 -2.30 -6.85
CA PRO A 48 -18.58 -2.36 -6.87
C PRO A 48 -18.09 -3.70 -6.33
N ARG A 49 -17.02 -4.22 -6.94
CA ARG A 49 -16.39 -5.46 -6.47
C ARG A 49 -15.73 -5.20 -5.11
N ILE A 50 -16.25 -5.82 -4.07
CA ILE A 50 -15.64 -5.77 -2.73
C ILE A 50 -14.39 -6.66 -2.73
N VAL A 51 -13.23 -6.06 -2.48
CA VAL A 51 -11.95 -6.78 -2.37
C VAL A 51 -11.69 -7.09 -0.89
N LYS A 52 -12.38 -8.11 -0.36
CA LYS A 52 -12.34 -8.51 1.07
C LYS A 52 -10.91 -8.62 1.62
N ARG A 53 -9.99 -9.22 0.86
CA ARG A 53 -8.59 -9.40 1.26
C ARG A 53 -7.86 -8.07 1.47
N SER A 54 -8.15 -7.05 0.66
CA SER A 54 -7.53 -5.73 0.81
C SER A 54 -8.07 -5.01 2.04
N GLN A 55 -9.38 -5.10 2.27
CA GLN A 55 -10.02 -4.54 3.47
C GLN A 55 -9.46 -5.18 4.75
N GLN A 56 -9.36 -6.51 4.79
CA GLN A 56 -8.80 -7.23 5.95
C GLN A 56 -7.34 -6.85 6.21
N ARG A 57 -6.53 -6.71 5.15
CA ARG A 57 -5.13 -6.25 5.29
C ARG A 57 -5.05 -4.83 5.86
N LEU A 58 -5.93 -3.94 5.42
CA LEU A 58 -6.00 -2.57 5.93
C LEU A 58 -6.39 -2.54 7.41
N LEU A 59 -7.44 -3.27 7.79
CA LEU A 59 -7.88 -3.36 9.18
C LEU A 59 -6.80 -3.95 10.09
N LYS A 60 -6.12 -5.01 9.62
CA LYS A 60 -5.00 -5.62 10.35
C LYS A 60 -3.85 -4.64 10.55
N GLU A 61 -3.50 -3.89 9.51
CA GLU A 61 -2.43 -2.89 9.61
C GLU A 61 -2.80 -1.80 10.60
N PHE A 62 -4.05 -1.32 10.58
CA PHE A 62 -4.54 -0.34 11.53
C PHE A 62 -4.50 -0.87 12.97
N SER A 63 -4.98 -2.10 13.21
CA SER A 63 -4.99 -2.71 14.54
C SER A 63 -3.60 -3.02 15.11
N GLU A 64 -2.61 -3.28 14.24
CA GLU A 64 -1.24 -3.53 14.67
C GLU A 64 -0.44 -2.23 14.89
N ARG A 65 -1.02 -1.05 14.58
CA ARG A 65 -0.36 0.24 14.75
C ARG A 65 -0.55 0.73 16.18
N VAL A 66 0.55 1.17 16.81
CA VAL A 66 0.50 1.80 18.13
C VAL A 66 0.22 3.29 17.95
N GLY A 67 -0.88 3.77 18.54
CA GLY A 67 -1.35 5.16 18.42
C GLY A 67 -1.83 5.54 17.01
N ASP A 68 -2.10 6.84 16.80
CA ASP A 68 -2.36 7.40 15.47
C ASP A 68 -1.26 8.40 15.05
N PRO A 69 -0.08 7.90 14.62
CA PRO A 69 1.04 8.75 14.24
C PRO A 69 0.81 9.53 12.93
N ASN A 70 -0.27 9.23 12.20
CA ASN A 70 -0.55 9.87 10.91
C ASN A 70 -1.67 10.90 11.07
N ALA A 71 -1.31 12.17 11.18
CA ALA A 71 -2.28 13.24 11.09
C ALA A 71 -2.98 13.24 9.72
N GLY A 72 -4.28 13.55 9.71
CA GLY A 72 -5.05 13.70 8.47
C GLY A 72 -4.40 14.71 7.51
N GLY A 73 -4.46 14.45 6.21
CA GLY A 73 -3.91 15.33 5.17
C GLY A 73 -2.38 15.25 4.98
N GLN A 74 -1.69 14.35 5.68
CA GLN A 74 -0.26 14.13 5.44
C GLN A 74 0.01 13.65 4.00
N ALA A 75 0.91 14.36 3.31
CA ALA A 75 1.31 14.01 1.95
C ALA A 75 2.05 12.67 1.93
N MET A 76 1.62 11.75 1.07
CA MET A 76 2.25 10.43 0.88
C MET A 76 3.75 10.52 0.57
N ARG A 77 4.19 11.63 -0.05
CA ARG A 77 5.60 11.93 -0.36
C ARG A 77 6.50 12.05 0.88
N LYS A 78 5.96 12.48 2.03
CA LYS A 78 6.71 12.53 3.31
C LYS A 78 6.79 11.17 4.00
N GLY A 79 6.04 10.18 3.50
CA GLY A 79 5.96 8.82 3.99
C GLY A 79 4.97 8.71 5.16
N LEU A 80 4.07 7.73 5.08
CA LEU A 80 3.09 7.41 6.12
C LEU A 80 3.70 6.45 7.15
N MET A 81 3.45 6.64 8.44
CA MET A 81 3.83 5.66 9.45
C MET A 81 2.86 4.47 9.38
N THR A 82 3.38 3.27 9.10
CA THR A 82 2.59 2.03 9.09
C THR A 82 3.02 1.14 10.25
N ALA A 83 2.18 0.19 10.65
CA ALA A 83 2.55 -0.80 11.67
C ALA A 83 3.85 -1.55 11.31
N TYR A 84 4.02 -1.91 10.02
CA TYR A 84 5.27 -2.52 9.55
C TYR A 84 6.48 -1.60 9.73
N ARG A 85 6.32 -0.30 9.44
CA ARG A 85 7.39 0.69 9.61
C ARG A 85 7.72 0.91 11.08
N GLN A 86 6.75 0.98 11.98
CA GLN A 86 6.99 1.07 13.43
C GLN A 86 7.82 -0.12 13.90
N LYS A 87 7.45 -1.34 13.52
CA LYS A 87 8.19 -2.55 13.87
C LYS A 87 9.61 -2.55 13.30
N ALA A 88 9.77 -2.16 12.03
CA ALA A 88 11.08 -2.01 11.42
C ALA A 88 11.94 -0.97 12.15
N LEU A 89 11.36 0.18 12.56
CA LEU A 89 12.05 1.20 13.32
C LEU A 89 12.49 0.72 14.70
N ASN A 90 11.65 -0.04 15.42
CA ASN A 90 12.02 -0.61 16.71
C ASN A 90 13.24 -1.55 16.58
N ILE A 91 13.28 -2.38 15.53
CA ILE A 91 14.43 -3.23 15.22
C ILE A 91 15.65 -2.39 14.85
N SER A 92 15.48 -1.37 14.02
CA SER A 92 16.56 -0.48 13.61
C SER A 92 17.17 0.27 14.79
N GLU A 93 16.34 0.76 15.71
CA GLU A 93 16.76 1.43 16.95
C GLU A 93 17.55 0.47 17.86
N TYR A 94 17.09 -0.77 18.01
CA TYR A 94 17.83 -1.80 18.73
C TYR A 94 19.21 -2.05 18.11
N LEU A 95 19.29 -2.22 16.79
CA LEU A 95 20.54 -2.45 16.06
C LEU A 95 21.48 -1.24 16.09
N LEU A 96 20.94 -0.02 16.15
CA LEU A 96 21.73 1.20 16.30
C LEU A 96 22.44 1.24 17.67
N ASN A 97 21.73 0.81 18.72
CA ASN A 97 22.22 0.88 20.10
C ASN A 97 23.12 -0.32 20.47
N GLN A 98 22.77 -1.54 20.05
CA GLN A 98 23.51 -2.76 20.42
C GLN A 98 24.44 -3.29 19.33
N GLY A 99 24.32 -2.79 18.10
CA GLY A 99 25.09 -3.28 16.95
C GLY A 99 24.58 -4.61 16.39
N ALA A 100 25.43 -5.25 15.58
CA ALA A 100 25.08 -6.45 14.81
C ALA A 100 24.59 -7.60 15.71
N SER A 101 23.34 -8.03 15.51
CA SER A 101 22.66 -8.94 16.44
C SER A 101 21.89 -10.05 15.73
N LYS A 102 21.62 -11.14 16.45
CA LYS A 102 20.79 -12.24 15.93
C LYS A 102 19.29 -11.88 16.05
N PRO A 103 18.44 -12.27 15.07
CA PRO A 103 17.00 -12.01 15.12
C PRO A 103 16.30 -12.53 16.38
N LYS A 104 16.80 -13.62 16.97
CA LYS A 104 16.23 -14.20 18.20
C LYS A 104 16.46 -13.28 19.41
N ASP A 105 17.64 -12.66 19.48
CA ASP A 105 18.01 -11.81 20.61
C ASP A 105 17.28 -10.47 20.48
N ILE A 106 17.19 -9.93 19.25
CA ILE A 106 16.36 -8.77 18.93
C ILE A 106 14.90 -9.03 19.33
N ALA A 107 14.30 -10.12 18.86
CA ALA A 107 12.90 -10.44 19.15
C ALA A 107 12.60 -10.52 20.66
N LYS A 108 13.55 -11.04 21.45
CA LYS A 108 13.44 -11.09 22.91
C LYS A 108 13.55 -9.72 23.56
N ALA A 109 14.42 -8.85 23.05
CA ALA A 109 14.68 -7.56 23.67
C ALA A 109 13.58 -6.52 23.40
N ILE A 110 12.94 -6.54 22.23
CA ILE A 110 11.90 -5.58 21.85
C ILE A 110 10.48 -6.19 21.81
N ASP A 111 10.33 -7.44 22.29
CA ASP A 111 9.09 -8.22 22.28
C ASP A 111 8.40 -8.33 20.90
N GLU A 112 9.19 -8.31 19.81
CA GLU A 112 8.68 -8.42 18.44
C GLU A 112 8.96 -9.81 17.87
N VAL A 113 7.96 -10.71 18.01
CA VAL A 113 8.04 -12.11 17.54
C VAL A 113 8.37 -12.20 16.04
N LYS A 114 7.95 -11.22 15.22
CA LYS A 114 8.16 -11.22 13.77
C LYS A 114 9.50 -10.59 13.35
N ALA A 115 10.44 -10.34 14.26
CA ALA A 115 11.69 -9.65 13.93
C ALA A 115 12.49 -10.35 12.82
N ARG A 116 12.53 -11.70 12.83
CA ARG A 116 13.16 -12.50 11.77
C ARG A 116 12.56 -12.24 10.39
N ASP A 117 11.23 -12.19 10.29
CA ASP A 117 10.54 -11.99 9.02
C ASP A 117 10.79 -10.58 8.46
N ILE A 118 10.81 -9.57 9.35
CA ILE A 118 11.07 -8.17 8.97
C ILE A 118 12.49 -8.01 8.45
N LEU A 119 13.47 -8.57 9.17
CA LEU A 119 14.89 -8.57 8.78
C LEU A 119 15.11 -9.33 7.46
N SER A 120 14.44 -10.47 7.27
CA SER A 120 14.59 -11.27 6.04
C SER A 120 13.91 -10.64 4.84
N ARG A 121 12.73 -10.02 5.00
CA ARG A 121 12.01 -9.37 3.89
C ARG A 121 12.66 -8.07 3.47
N ASN A 122 13.24 -7.35 4.43
CA ASN A 122 14.01 -6.12 4.23
C ASN A 122 13.36 -5.14 3.23
N VAL A 123 12.05 -4.90 3.37
CA VAL A 123 11.24 -4.14 2.38
C VAL A 123 11.82 -2.74 2.09
N TYR A 124 12.45 -2.12 3.08
CA TYR A 124 13.04 -0.78 2.94
C TYR A 124 14.53 -0.79 2.57
N GLY A 125 15.20 -1.94 2.67
CA GLY A 125 16.64 -2.05 2.48
C GLY A 125 17.47 -1.50 3.65
N TRP A 126 16.90 -1.40 4.86
CA TRP A 126 17.57 -0.85 6.05
C TRP A 126 18.50 -1.82 6.77
N PHE A 127 18.40 -3.11 6.45
CA PHE A 127 19.16 -4.15 7.12
C PHE A 127 20.08 -4.87 6.14
N GLU A 128 21.20 -5.36 6.63
CA GLU A 128 22.08 -6.25 5.89
C GLU A 128 22.56 -7.40 6.75
N ARG A 129 22.90 -8.51 6.10
CA ARG A 129 23.31 -9.74 6.77
C ARG A 129 24.83 -9.85 6.70
N VAL A 130 25.50 -9.56 7.82
CA VAL A 130 26.96 -9.62 7.94
C VAL A 130 27.50 -11.04 8.03
N SER A 131 26.74 -11.95 8.66
CA SER A 131 27.15 -13.34 8.81
C SER A 131 25.94 -14.27 8.97
N ARG A 132 26.17 -15.54 9.29
CA ARG A 132 25.10 -16.53 9.35
C ARG A 132 24.11 -16.21 10.48
N GLY A 133 23.03 -15.52 10.12
CA GLY A 133 21.95 -15.18 11.05
C GLY A 133 22.24 -13.99 11.95
N ILE A 134 23.21 -13.16 11.59
CA ILE A 134 23.52 -11.89 12.26
C ILE A 134 23.21 -10.77 11.26
N TYR A 135 22.47 -9.77 11.73
CA TYR A 135 22.05 -8.63 10.93
C TYR A 135 22.55 -7.34 11.56
N GLU A 136 22.86 -6.37 10.71
CA GLU A 136 23.17 -5.01 11.12
C GLU A 136 22.39 -4.00 10.28
N LEU A 137 22.53 -2.73 10.62
CA LEU A 137 21.96 -1.63 9.87
C LEU A 137 22.79 -1.36 8.61
N SER A 138 22.16 -1.41 7.44
CA SER A 138 22.83 -1.08 6.17
C SER A 138 23.22 0.41 6.13
N PRO A 139 24.12 0.84 5.22
CA PRO A 139 24.45 2.25 5.04
C PRO A 139 23.20 3.11 4.81
N LYS A 140 22.27 2.63 3.97
CA LYS A 140 20.97 3.26 3.73
C LYS A 140 20.13 3.36 5.00
N GLY A 141 20.11 2.30 5.81
CA GLY A 141 19.41 2.30 7.10
C GLY A 141 19.98 3.36 8.05
N LYS A 142 21.30 3.52 8.10
CA LYS A 142 21.97 4.52 8.97
C LYS A 142 21.58 5.96 8.61
N GLU A 143 21.32 6.24 7.34
CA GLU A 143 20.89 7.56 6.89
C GLU A 143 19.37 7.80 7.06
N GLU A 144 18.54 6.82 6.70
CA GLU A 144 17.09 7.00 6.66
C GLU A 144 16.41 6.83 8.02
N VAL A 145 16.92 5.97 8.90
CA VAL A 145 16.28 5.64 10.19
C VAL A 145 16.25 6.83 11.17
N PRO A 146 17.36 7.60 11.39
CA PRO A 146 17.33 8.68 12.38
C PRO A 146 16.27 9.76 12.12
N PRO A 147 16.07 10.25 10.87
CA PRO A 147 14.97 11.15 10.56
C PRO A 147 13.57 10.58 10.82
N TRP A 148 13.40 9.26 10.80
CA TRP A 148 12.13 8.61 11.14
C TRP A 148 11.93 8.50 12.65
N LEU A 149 12.97 8.16 13.41
CA LEU A 149 12.93 8.12 14.87
C LEU A 149 12.61 9.50 15.46
N ALA A 150 13.23 10.55 14.91
CA ALA A 150 12.96 11.93 15.32
C ALA A 150 11.50 12.37 15.07
N ARG A 151 10.80 11.76 14.10
CA ARG A 151 9.37 12.01 13.87
C ARG A 151 8.49 11.26 14.87
N ARG A 152 8.87 10.03 15.25
CA ARG A 152 8.14 9.22 16.23
C ARG A 152 8.03 9.94 17.57
N GLN A 153 9.13 10.56 18.03
CA GLN A 153 9.19 11.31 19.28
C GLN A 153 8.35 12.60 19.29
N LYS A 154 7.97 13.14 18.12
CA LYS A 154 7.13 14.35 18.02
C LYS A 154 5.64 14.08 18.06
N SER A 155 5.24 12.81 17.92
CA SER A 155 3.83 12.38 17.93
C SER A 155 3.38 11.76 19.25
N GLU A 156 4.33 11.49 20.15
CA GLU A 156 4.09 11.11 21.56
C GLU A 156 4.00 12.38 22.42
#